data_AF-A0A537NV57-F1
#
_entry.id   AF-A0A537NV57-F1
#
_cell.length_a   1.000
_cell.length_b   1.000
_cell.length_c   1.000
_cell.angle_alpha   90.00
_cell.angle_beta   90.00
_cell.angle_gamma   90.00
#
_symmetry.space_group_name_H-M   'P 1'
#
loop_
_entity.id
_entity.type
_entity.pdbx_description
1 polymer ?
#
loop_
_entity_poly.entity_id
_entity_poly.type
_entity_poly.pdbx_seq_one_letter_code
_entity_poly.pdbx_strand_id
1 'polypeptide(L)'
;MIFRISHAPEPALHARSVHGCPMVIGDGMEPTQSMVDGEYYTSKTALRATYKPSGNAKGESFIEVGNDPAALRPKPKPKVDRQAVKAAVGRAFSRAGLGA
;
A
#
# COMPACT_ATOMS: atom_id res chain seq x y z
N MET A 1 -43.68 -14.23 -20.35
CA MET A 1 -43.09 -13.70 -19.11
C MET A 1 -41.58 -13.60 -19.32
N ILE A 2 -41.05 -12.41 -19.60
CA ILE A 2 -39.62 -12.22 -19.88
C ILE A 2 -38.94 -11.84 -18.56
N PHE A 3 -38.13 -12.74 -18.00
CA PHE A 3 -37.26 -12.43 -16.87
C PHE A 3 -36.04 -11.65 -17.37
N ARG A 4 -35.97 -10.36 -17.01
CA ARG A 4 -34.76 -9.55 -17.18
C ARG A 4 -33.80 -9.88 -16.02
N ILE A 5 -32.64 -10.45 -16.34
CA ILE A 5 -31.52 -10.56 -15.40
C ILE A 5 -30.90 -9.15 -15.30
N SER A 6 -31.27 -8.41 -14.26
CA SER A 6 -30.57 -7.18 -13.87
C SER A 6 -29.15 -7.56 -13.45
N HIS A 7 -28.15 -7.16 -14.23
CA HIS A 7 -26.77 -7.18 -13.76
C HIS A 7 -26.68 -6.15 -12.63
N ALA A 8 -26.53 -6.61 -11.40
CA ALA A 8 -26.24 -5.74 -10.27
C ALA A 8 -24.93 -4.98 -10.55
N PRO A 9 -24.79 -3.72 -10.08
CA PRO A 9 -23.51 -3.02 -10.16
C PRO A 9 -22.45 -3.87 -9.46
N GLU A 10 -21.28 -4.06 -10.09
CA GLU A 10 -20.20 -4.88 -9.54
C GLU A 10 -20.00 -4.55 -8.05
N PRO A 11 -20.17 -5.52 -7.14
CA PRO A 11 -20.00 -5.25 -5.73
C PRO A 11 -18.53 -4.92 -5.51
N ALA A 12 -18.25 -3.86 -4.75
CA ALA A 12 -16.92 -3.58 -4.22
C ALA A 12 -16.29 -4.89 -3.78
N LEU A 13 -15.16 -5.27 -4.39
CA LEU A 13 -14.46 -6.55 -4.22
C LEU A 13 -14.65 -7.10 -2.80
N HIS A 14 -15.60 -8.01 -2.63
CA HIS A 14 -15.86 -8.61 -1.33
C HIS A 14 -14.60 -9.38 -0.95
N ALA A 15 -14.16 -9.30 0.31
CA ALA A 15 -12.91 -9.94 0.75
C ALA A 15 -12.92 -11.48 0.60
N ARG A 16 -14.05 -12.07 0.21
CA ARG A 16 -14.24 -13.50 -0.03
C ARG A 16 -14.49 -13.76 -1.51
N SER A 17 -13.96 -14.88 -2.02
CA SER A 17 -14.23 -15.33 -3.38
C SER A 17 -15.69 -15.75 -3.56
N VAL A 18 -16.17 -15.67 -4.81
CA VAL A 18 -17.53 -16.11 -5.21
C VAL A 18 -17.68 -17.64 -5.26
N HIS A 19 -16.61 -18.38 -4.96
CA HIS A 19 -16.62 -19.83 -4.99
C HIS A 19 -17.26 -20.39 -3.71
N GLY A 20 -18.12 -21.41 -3.85
CA GLY A 20 -18.81 -22.06 -2.73
C GLY A 20 -17.93 -22.95 -1.85
N CYS A 21 -16.61 -22.80 -1.90
CA CYS A 21 -15.67 -23.57 -1.08
C CYS A 21 -15.30 -22.80 0.20
N PRO A 22 -15.01 -23.51 1.31
CA PRO A 22 -14.54 -22.86 2.52
C PRO A 22 -13.16 -22.24 2.28
N MET A 23 -12.97 -21.03 2.79
CA MET A 23 -11.65 -20.39 2.83
C MET A 23 -10.89 -20.95 4.04
N VAL A 24 -9.79 -21.66 3.79
CA VAL A 24 -8.93 -22.20 4.85
C VAL A 24 -7.66 -21.37 4.93
N ILE A 25 -7.41 -20.76 6.08
CA ILE A 25 -6.20 -19.98 6.36
C ILE A 25 -5.40 -20.73 7.43
N GLY A 26 -4.22 -21.25 7.06
CA GLY A 26 -3.30 -21.89 7.99
C GLY A 26 -2.44 -20.87 8.73
N ASP A 27 -2.12 -21.13 10.00
CA ASP A 27 -1.28 -20.25 10.83
C ASP A 27 0.21 -20.65 10.83
N GLY A 28 0.51 -21.90 10.49
CA GLY A 28 1.89 -22.40 10.46
C GLY A 28 2.78 -21.68 9.45
N MET A 29 4.05 -21.52 9.81
CA MET A 29 5.12 -21.01 8.99
C MET A 29 6.46 -21.67 9.35
N GLU A 30 7.44 -21.57 8.45
CA GLU A 30 8.81 -21.98 8.75
C GLU A 30 9.38 -21.17 9.93
N PRO A 31 10.29 -21.74 10.74
CA PRO A 31 10.92 -21.05 11.85
C PRO A 31 11.53 -19.72 11.40
N THR A 32 10.89 -18.62 11.77
CA THR A 32 11.29 -17.28 11.36
C THR A 32 11.65 -16.48 12.59
N GLN A 33 12.80 -15.81 12.54
CA GLN A 33 13.24 -14.93 13.61
C GLN A 33 12.44 -13.63 13.58
N SER A 34 11.91 -13.23 14.72
CA SER A 34 11.31 -11.91 14.90
C SER A 34 12.40 -10.86 15.09
N MET A 35 12.28 -9.73 14.40
CA MET A 35 13.24 -8.61 14.48
C MET A 35 12.98 -7.70 15.69
N VAL A 36 11.92 -7.94 16.46
CA VAL A 36 11.55 -7.12 17.62
C VAL A 36 12.24 -7.63 18.88
N ASP A 37 12.20 -8.94 19.10
CA ASP A 37 12.70 -9.66 20.27
C ASP A 37 13.86 -10.64 19.97
N GLY A 38 14.06 -11.03 18.70
CA GLY A 38 15.11 -11.96 18.28
C GLY A 38 14.74 -13.43 18.42
N GLU A 39 13.52 -13.73 18.85
CA GLU A 39 13.03 -15.10 19.09
C GLU A 39 12.51 -15.75 17.80
N TYR A 40 12.53 -17.08 17.75
CA TYR A 40 12.03 -17.84 16.60
C TYR A 40 10.58 -18.27 16.80
N TYR A 41 9.75 -18.02 15.79
CA TYR A 41 8.34 -18.38 15.77
C TYR A 41 8.01 -19.32 14.62
N THR A 42 7.05 -20.22 14.83
CA THR A 42 6.47 -21.10 13.81
C THR A 42 4.98 -20.80 13.55
N SER A 43 4.41 -19.85 14.30
CA SER A 43 3.03 -19.37 14.20
C SER A 43 3.04 -17.91 13.74
N LYS A 44 2.30 -17.62 12.66
CA LYS A 44 2.15 -16.26 12.13
C LYS A 44 1.44 -15.34 13.12
N THR A 45 0.40 -15.83 13.78
CA THR A 45 -0.34 -15.06 14.78
C THR A 45 0.50 -14.76 16.01
N ALA A 46 1.32 -15.71 16.49
CA ALA A 46 2.25 -15.47 17.59
C ALA A 46 3.28 -14.40 17.24
N LEU A 47 3.92 -14.49 16.07
CA LEU A 47 4.85 -13.47 15.58
C LEU A 47 4.18 -12.10 15.48
N ARG A 48 2.96 -12.01 14.92
CA ARG A 48 2.21 -10.74 14.81
C ARG A 48 1.79 -10.13 16.14
N ALA A 49 1.65 -10.94 17.19
CA ALA A 49 1.37 -10.43 18.52
C ALA A 49 2.55 -9.60 19.06
N THR A 50 3.78 -9.98 18.73
CA THR A 50 5.00 -9.23 19.12
C THR A 50 5.06 -7.83 18.47
N TYR A 51 4.41 -7.63 17.32
CA TYR A 51 4.42 -6.33 16.64
C TYR A 51 3.47 -5.30 17.26
N LYS A 52 2.54 -5.76 18.12
CA LYS A 52 1.61 -4.88 18.82
C LYS A 52 2.24 -4.29 20.08
N PRO A 53 1.87 -3.07 20.48
CA PRO A 53 2.33 -2.45 21.72
C PRO A 53 2.13 -3.31 22.97
N SER A 54 1.07 -4.13 23.00
CA SER A 54 0.77 -5.02 24.13
C SER A 54 1.69 -6.24 24.22
N GLY A 55 2.40 -6.57 23.14
CA GLY A 55 3.18 -7.79 23.00
C GLY A 55 4.69 -7.56 22.90
N ASN A 56 5.16 -6.31 22.89
CA ASN A 56 6.59 -6.00 22.86
C ASN A 56 7.06 -5.18 24.06
N ALA A 57 8.33 -5.38 24.42
CA ALA A 57 8.99 -4.65 25.50
C ALA A 57 9.14 -3.15 25.22
N LYS A 58 9.09 -2.75 23.95
CA LYS A 58 9.25 -1.35 23.52
C LYS A 58 7.94 -0.55 23.60
N GLY A 59 6.78 -1.22 23.69
CA GLY A 59 5.47 -0.57 23.65
C GLY A 59 5.14 0.12 22.32
N GLU A 60 5.87 -0.17 21.25
CA GLU A 60 5.73 0.46 19.94
C GLU A 60 4.84 -0.39 19.02
N SER A 61 4.15 0.26 18.08
CA SER A 61 3.39 -0.46 17.05
C SER A 61 4.23 -0.62 15.80
N PHE A 62 4.56 -1.87 15.45
CA PHE A 62 5.26 -2.20 14.21
C PHE A 62 4.26 -2.63 13.14
N ILE A 63 4.53 -2.25 11.89
CA ILE A 63 3.73 -2.63 10.71
C ILE A 63 4.61 -3.49 9.81
N GLU A 64 4.07 -4.62 9.34
CA GLU A 64 4.75 -5.49 8.38
C GLU A 64 5.06 -4.73 7.08
N VAL A 65 6.27 -4.92 6.56
CA VAL A 65 6.67 -4.32 5.28
C VAL A 65 5.70 -4.75 4.18
N GLY A 66 5.11 -3.78 3.48
CA GLY A 66 4.10 -4.01 2.43
C GLY A 66 2.64 -3.91 2.91
N ASN A 67 2.38 -3.93 4.22
CA ASN A 67 1.05 -3.72 4.78
C ASN A 67 0.80 -2.25 5.23
N ASP A 68 1.72 -1.34 4.92
CA ASP A 68 1.55 0.09 5.21
C ASP A 68 0.65 0.76 4.16
N PRO A 69 -0.59 1.16 4.50
CA PRO A 69 -1.47 1.85 3.56
C PRO A 69 -0.93 3.22 3.14
N ALA A 70 0.02 3.80 3.89
CA ALA A 70 0.68 5.03 3.49
C ALA A 70 1.57 4.85 2.25
N ALA A 71 2.08 3.64 1.99
CA ALA A 71 2.87 3.35 0.79
C ALA A 71 2.07 3.51 -0.50
N LEU A 72 0.74 3.31 -0.44
CA LEU A 72 -0.18 3.49 -1.57
C LEU A 72 -0.61 4.95 -1.77
N ARG A 73 -0.29 5.84 -0.81
CA ARG A 73 -0.70 7.24 -0.92
C ARG A 73 0.12 7.92 -2.03
N PRO A 74 -0.54 8.61 -2.99
CA PRO A 74 0.18 9.34 -4.00
C PRO A 74 1.05 10.41 -3.34
N LYS A 75 2.34 10.42 -3.66
CA LYS A 75 3.27 11.44 -3.16
C LYS A 75 2.81 12.81 -3.67
N PRO A 76 2.77 13.85 -2.81
CA PRO A 76 2.43 15.19 -3.26
C PRO A 76 3.45 15.63 -4.32
N LYS A 77 2.95 15.97 -5.52
CA LYS A 77 3.82 16.50 -6.57
C LYS A 77 4.23 17.92 -6.19
N PRO A 78 5.53 18.27 -6.28
CA PRO A 78 5.94 19.64 -6.04
C PRO A 78 5.21 20.56 -7.02
N LYS A 79 4.70 21.68 -6.51
CA LYS A 79 4.01 22.68 -7.35
C LYS A 79 5.05 23.35 -8.23
N VAL A 80 4.91 23.18 -9.54
CA VAL A 80 5.81 23.82 -10.52
C VAL A 80 5.54 25.31 -10.55
N ASP A 81 6.60 26.12 -10.37
CA ASP A 81 6.53 27.56 -10.62
C ASP A 81 6.51 27.82 -12.13
N ARG A 82 5.30 28.06 -12.65
CA ARG A 82 5.09 28.30 -14.08
C ARG A 82 5.76 29.59 -14.56
N GLN A 83 5.95 30.59 -13.69
CA GLN A 83 6.56 31.85 -14.10
C GLN A 83 8.06 31.67 -14.30
N ALA A 84 8.73 30.99 -13.36
CA ALA A 84 10.14 30.66 -13.49
C ALA A 84 10.41 29.80 -14.74
N VAL A 85 9.57 28.81 -15.00
CA VAL A 85 9.68 27.97 -16.21
C VAL A 85 9.52 28.80 -17.49
N LYS A 86 8.50 29.66 -17.57
CA LYS A 86 8.30 30.55 -18.74
C LYS A 86 9.47 31.50 -18.95
N ALA A 87 10.00 32.10 -17.88
CA ALA A 87 11.13 33.00 -17.94
C ALA A 87 12.41 32.28 -18.41
N ALA A 88 12.66 31.06 -17.90
CA ALA A 88 13.80 30.25 -18.32
C ALA A 88 13.69 29.84 -19.80
N VAL A 89 12.51 29.42 -20.24
CA VAL A 89 12.24 29.07 -21.65
C VAL A 89 12.44 30.29 -22.55
N GLY A 90 11.88 31.45 -22.19
CA GLY A 90 12.09 32.69 -22.95
C GLY A 90 13.57 33.06 -23.10
N ARG A 91 14.34 33.01 -22.00
CA ARG A 91 15.80 33.24 -22.04
C ARG A 91 16.53 32.28 -22.97
N ALA A 92 16.15 30.99 -22.97
CA ALA A 92 16.76 29.99 -23.83
C ALA A 92 16.46 30.24 -25.32
N PHE A 93 15.21 30.58 -25.67
CA PHE A 93 14.82 30.91 -27.04
C PHE A 93 15.52 32.17 -27.55
N SER A 94 15.63 33.22 -26.73
CA SER A 94 16.40 34.42 -27.07
C SER A 94 17.88 34.12 -27.32
N ARG A 95 18.49 33.26 -26.50
CA ARG A 95 19.90 32.86 -26.67
C ARG A 95 20.14 32.00 -27.91
N ALA A 96 19.15 31.24 -28.34
CA ALA A 96 19.22 30.38 -29.52
C ALA A 96 18.91 31.11 -30.84
N GLY A 97 18.62 32.43 -30.82
CA GLY A 97 18.29 33.21 -32.01
C GLY A 97 16.93 32.86 -32.64
N LEU A 98 16.07 32.16 -31.88
CA LEU A 98 14.72 31.73 -32.29
C LEU A 98 13.62 32.64 -31.72
N GLY A 99 14.00 33.73 -31.05
CA GLY A 99 13.06 34.76 -30.60
C GLY A 99 12.78 35.74 -31.73
N ALA A 100 11.51 35.94 -32.06
CA ALA A 100 11.06 37.10 -32.85
C ALA A 100 11.39 38.42 -32.13
#